data_AF-A0A7V9K6V4-F1
#
_entry.id   AF-A0A7V9K6V4-F1
#
_cell.length_a   1.000
_cell.length_b   1.000
_cell.length_c   1.000
_cell.angle_alpha   90.00
_cell.angle_beta   90.00
_cell.angle_gamma   90.00
#
_symmetry.space_group_name_H-M   'P 1'
#
loop_
_entity.id
_entity.type
_entity.pdbx_description
1 polymer ?
#
loop_
_entity_poly.entity_id
_entity_poly.type
_entity_poly.pdbx_seq_one_letter_code
_entity_poly.pdbx_strand_id
1 'polypeptide(L)' 'MATALFVLAVVVFFAAVGRSASPAKERMPLRSWTLGDVLTNAARGLRVHASLWQPPGGTLWAEHHARQRAERQRSAGE' A
#
# COMPACT_ATOMS: atom_id res chain seq x y z
N MET A 1 27.33 6.94 -2.21
CA MET A 1 26.84 6.61 -3.57
C MET A 1 25.95 5.38 -3.61
N ALA A 2 26.36 4.24 -3.04
CA ALA A 2 25.57 3.00 -3.05
C ALA A 2 24.15 3.17 -2.48
N THR A 3 24.00 3.90 -1.37
CA THR A 3 22.68 4.16 -0.76
C THR A 3 21.74 4.94 -1.68
N ALA A 4 22.25 5.96 -2.39
CA ALA A 4 21.43 6.75 -3.31
C ALA A 4 20.96 5.92 -4.50
N LEU A 5 21.83 5.06 -5.04
CA LEU A 5 21.49 4.12 -6.12
C LEU A 5 20.47 3.08 -5.65
N PHE A 6 20.62 2.57 -4.42
CA PHE A 6 19.67 1.65 -3.82
C PHE A 6 18.29 2.30 -3.66
N VAL A 7 18.22 3.50 -3.10
CA VAL A 7 16.96 4.25 -2.97
C VAL A 7 16.33 4.48 -4.34
N LEU A 8 17.11 4.88 -5.34
CA LEU A 8 16.63 5.06 -6.70
C LEU A 8 16.06 3.76 -7.27
N ALA A 9 16.77 2.63 -7.10
CA ALA A 9 16.31 1.32 -7.56
C ALA A 9 14.99 0.91 -6.90
N VAL A 10 14.84 1.14 -5.59
CA VAL A 10 13.60 0.88 -4.84
C VAL A 10 12.44 1.73 -5.37
N VAL A 11 12.67 3.01 -5.61
CA VAL A 11 11.64 3.92 -6.16
C VAL A 11 11.21 3.44 -7.56
N VAL A 12 12.17 3.11 -8.43
CA VAL A 12 11.89 2.59 -9.78
C VAL A 12 11.12 1.27 -9.73
N PHE A 13 11.49 0.37 -8.81
CA PHE A 13 10.79 -0.89 -8.60
C PHE A 13 9.32 -0.66 -8.24
N PHE A 14 9.03 0.16 -7.23
CA PHE A 14 7.64 0.45 -6.85
C PHE A 14 6.88 1.19 -7.96
N ALA A 15 7.55 2.08 -8.71
CA ALA A 15 6.92 2.74 -9.85
C ALA A 15 6.52 1.73 -10.95
N ALA A 16 7.35 0.72 -11.20
CA ALA A 16 7.02 -0.35 -12.13
C ALA A 16 5.82 -1.19 -11.65
N VAL A 17 5.76 -1.52 -10.36
CA VAL A 17 4.62 -2.23 -9.74
C VAL A 17 3.34 -1.39 -9.80
N GLY A 18 3.40 -0.10 -9.49
CA GLY A 18 2.22 0.78 -9.57
C GLY A 18 1.71 0.97 -10.99
N ARG A 19 2.61 1.00 -11.97
CA ARG A 19 2.27 1.02 -13.40
C ARG A 19 1.62 -0.28 -13.85
N SER A 20 2.11 -1.44 -13.39
CA SER A 20 1.57 -2.74 -13.79
C SER A 20 0.13 -2.94 -13.29
N ALA A 21 -0.23 -2.33 -12.16
CA ALA A 21 -1.60 -2.30 -11.64
C ALA A 21 -2.59 -1.52 -12.52
N SER A 22 -2.12 -0.75 -13.51
CA SER A 22 -2.97 -0.01 -14.45
C SER A 22 -3.17 -0.82 -15.76
N PRO A 23 -4.37 -0.83 -16.37
CA PRO A 23 -4.60 -1.47 -17.66
C PRO A 23 -3.67 -0.94 -18.76
N ALA A 24 -3.18 -1.80 -19.65
CA ALA A 24 -2.18 -1.42 -20.67
C ALA A 24 -2.61 -0.23 -21.54
N LYS A 25 -3.92 -0.13 -21.84
CA LYS A 25 -4.54 0.96 -22.61
C LYS A 25 -4.50 2.34 -21.94
N GLU A 26 -4.30 2.39 -20.62
CA GLU A 26 -4.27 3.63 -19.81
C GLU A 26 -2.86 4.02 -19.39
N ARG A 27 -1.84 3.22 -19.73
CA ARG A 27 -0.46 3.46 -19.32
C ARG A 27 0.19 4.54 -20.19
N MET A 28 0.52 5.69 -19.60
CA MET A 28 1.32 6.73 -20.27
C MET A 28 2.68 6.19 -20.73
N PRO A 29 3.25 6.64 -21.87
CA PRO A 29 4.59 6.25 -22.29
C PRO A 29 5.67 6.60 -21.24
N LEU A 30 6.65 5.73 -21.02
CA LEU A 30 7.74 6.00 -20.05
C LEU A 30 8.55 7.26 -20.41
N ARG A 31 8.73 7.51 -21.72
CA ARG A 31 9.45 8.68 -22.24
C ARG A 31 8.77 10.02 -21.93
N SER A 32 7.47 10.02 -21.61
CA SER A 32 6.74 11.22 -21.21
C SER A 32 6.57 11.34 -19.70
N TRP A 33 7.21 10.46 -18.92
CA TRP A 33 7.14 10.52 -17.47
C TRP A 33 7.96 11.67 -16.93
N THR A 34 7.29 12.47 -16.11
CA THR A 34 7.92 13.43 -15.22
C THR A 34 8.36 12.73 -13.93
N LEU A 35 9.16 13.41 -13.11
CA LEU A 35 9.48 12.94 -11.76
C LEU A 35 8.22 12.74 -10.90
N GLY A 36 7.19 13.58 -11.11
CA GLY A 36 5.89 13.44 -10.46
C GLY A 36 5.22 12.11 -10.79
N ASP A 37 5.22 11.71 -12.07
CA ASP A 37 4.65 10.44 -12.50
C ASP A 37 5.35 9.23 -11.89
N VAL A 38 6.68 9.30 -11.74
CA VAL A 38 7.47 8.26 -11.07
C VAL A 38 7.04 8.12 -9.61
N LEU A 39 6.93 9.24 -8.88
CA LEU A 39 6.53 9.24 -7.47
C LEU A 39 5.08 8.78 -7.29
N THR A 40 4.16 9.21 -8.16
CA THR A 40 2.75 8.78 -8.13
C THR A 40 2.64 7.27 -8.37
N ASN A 41 3.34 6.73 -9.37
CA ASN A 41 3.37 5.30 -9.61
C ASN A 41 4.05 4.54 -8.47
N ALA A 42 5.13 5.08 -7.89
CA ALA A 42 5.80 4.45 -6.75
C ALA A 42 4.87 4.37 -5.52
N ALA A 43 4.14 5.45 -5.21
CA ALA A 43 3.14 5.44 -4.14
C ALA A 43 2.02 4.42 -4.40
N ARG A 44 1.57 4.29 -5.65
CA ARG A 44 0.59 3.26 -6.04
C ARG A 44 1.15 1.85 -5.85
N GLY A 45 2.39 1.59 -6.27
CA GLY A 45 3.05 0.29 -6.09
C GLY A 45 3.24 -0.07 -4.62
N LEU A 46 3.59 0.90 -3.78
CA LEU A 46 3.71 0.70 -2.34
C LEU A 46 2.36 0.33 -1.70
N ARG A 47 1.26 0.97 -2.10
CA ARG A 47 -0.09 0.62 -1.63
C ARG A 47 -0.51 -0.80 -2.03
N VAL A 48 -0.20 -1.22 -3.26
CA VAL A 48 -0.44 -2.60 -3.72
C VAL A 48 0.34 -3.58 -2.83
N HIS A 49 1.61 -3.31 -2.57
CA HIS A 49 2.43 -4.17 -1.72
C HIS A 49 1.95 -4.20 -0.26
N ALA A 50 1.56 -3.05 0.30
CA ALA A 50 1.00 -2.96 1.64
C ALA A 50 -0.34 -3.71 1.76
N SER A 51 -1.17 -3.70 0.71
CA SER A 51 -2.42 -4.46 0.70
C SER A 51 -2.21 -5.98 0.67
N LEU A 52 -1.10 -6.43 0.07
CA LEU A 52 -0.70 -7.84 0.07
C LEU A 52 -0.11 -8.25 1.43
N TRP A 53 0.55 -7.32 2.13
CA TRP A 53 1.02 -7.53 3.49
C TRP A 53 -0.07 -7.16 4.50
N GLN A 54 -1.15 -7.94 4.53
CA GLN A 54 -2.04 -7.94 5.69
C GLN A 54 -1.46 -8.89 6.74
N PRO A 55 -1.03 -8.41 7.92
CA PRO A 55 -0.62 -9.30 8.99
C PRO A 55 -1.82 -10.19 9.36
N PRO A 56 -1.63 -11.51 9.53
CA PRO A 56 -2.71 -12.40 9.93
C PRO A 56 -3.26 -11.92 11.27
N GLY A 57 -4.45 -11.32 11.24
CA GLY A 57 -5.13 -10.75 12.41
C GLY A 57 -5.28 -9.23 12.45
N GLY A 58 -4.63 -8.43 11.60
CA GLY A 58 -4.63 -6.96 11.78
C GLY A 58 -6.02 -6.28 11.80
N THR A 59 -6.90 -6.66 10.88
CA THR A 59 -8.27 -6.09 10.79
C THR A 59 -9.29 -6.92 11.57
N LEU A 60 -9.22 -8.25 11.47
CA LEU A 60 -10.15 -9.16 12.15
C LEU A 60 -9.97 -9.18 13.68
N TRP A 61 -8.74 -9.11 14.19
CA TRP A 61 -8.47 -9.05 15.64
C TRP A 61 -8.95 -7.72 16.21
N ALA A 62 -8.69 -6.60 15.52
CA ALA A 62 -9.17 -5.29 15.93
C ALA A 62 -10.70 -5.22 15.99
N GLU A 63 -11.40 -5.76 14.98
CA GLU A 63 -12.86 -5.86 14.99
C GLU A 63 -13.38 -6.79 16.09
N HIS A 64 -12.75 -7.94 16.32
CA HIS A 64 -13.14 -8.89 17.36
C HIS A 64 -13.00 -8.28 18.76
N HIS A 65 -11.89 -7.57 19.03
CA HIS A 65 -11.70 -6.86 20.30
C HIS A 65 -12.67 -5.70 20.48
N ALA A 66 -12.99 -4.97 19.42
CA ALA A 66 -14.01 -3.91 19.49
C ALA A 66 -15.39 -4.47 19.85
N ARG A 67 -15.79 -5.61 19.25
CA ARG A 67 -17.03 -6.31 19.58
C ARG A 67 -17.04 -6.82 21.01
N GLN A 68 -15.97 -7.47 21.46
CA GLN A 68 -15.88 -7.97 22.84
C GLN A 68 -15.94 -6.85 23.89
N ARG A 69 -15.34 -5.67 23.62
CA ARG A 69 -15.46 -4.51 24.53
C ARG A 69 -16.90 -3.98 24.59
N ALA A 70 -17.57 -3.90 23.46
CA ALA A 70 -18.97 -3.47 23.39
C ALA A 70 -19.90 -4.43 24.15
N GLU A 71 -19.65 -5.74 24.05
CA GLU A 71 -20.39 -6.75 24.81
C GLU A 71 -20.14 -6.64 26.32
N ARG A 72 -18.88 -6.52 26.76
CA ARG A 72 -18.57 -6.32 28.19
C ARG A 72 -19.22 -5.07 28.77
N GLN A 73 -19.27 -3.98 28.01
CA GLN A 73 -19.91 -2.75 28.45
C GLN A 73 -21.43 -2.90 28.61
N ARG A 74 -22.08 -3.71 27.76
CA ARG A 74 -23.50 -4.03 27.91
C ARG A 74 -23.76 -4.90 29.13
N SER A 75 -22.96 -5.96 29.33
CA SER A 75 -23.11 -6.88 30.48
C SER A 75 -22.75 -6.27 31.83
N ALA A 76 -22.00 -5.16 31.87
CA ALA A 76 -21.64 -4.45 33.10
C ALA A 76 -22.62 -3.31 33.45
N GLY A 77 -23.55 -2.99 32.54
CA GLY A 77 -24.56 -1.94 32.74
C GLY A 77 -25.97 -2.47 33.04
N GLU A 78 -26.16 -3.79 33.04
CA GLU A 78 -27.34 -4.51 33.55
C GLU A 78 -27.09 -5.01 34.98
#